data_AF-A0A0H5CKI2-F1
#
_entry.id   AF-A0A0H5CKI2-F1
#
_cell.length_a   1.000
_cell.length_b   1.000
_cell.length_c   1.000
_cell.angle_alpha   90.00
_cell.angle_beta   90.00
_cell.angle_gamma   90.00
#
_symmetry.space_group_name_H-M   'P 1'
#
loop_
_entity.id
_entity.type
_entity.pdbx_description
1 polymer ?
#
loop_
_entity_poly.entity_id
_entity_poly.type
_entity_poly.pdbx_seq_one_letter_code
_entity_poly.pdbx_strand_id
1 'polypeptide(L)'
;MFTVAVLREHLARLDQQKRDFGDGYHDDGLVFSGEDGRPIYPDTISERFNRLVDKAGLPLITLHGLRHSYATIALRSGVHPKIVSSRLGHATVAFILDTYSEDVPDLDRDPAESISGLFVSPPPDDQTVPGSP
;
A
#
# COMPACT_ATOMS: atom_id res chain seq x y z
N MET A 1 -1.01 -20.40 0.82
CA MET A 1 -1.06 -18.95 0.54
C MET A 1 -1.02 -18.75 -0.97
N PHE A 2 -2.07 -18.17 -1.55
CA PHE A 2 -2.28 -18.06 -3.01
C PHE A 2 -1.06 -17.47 -3.76
N THR A 3 -0.45 -16.41 -3.23
CA THR A 3 0.70 -15.73 -3.84
C THR A 3 1.91 -16.62 -4.05
N VAL A 4 2.23 -17.49 -3.08
CA VAL A 4 3.37 -18.42 -3.18
C VAL A 4 3.14 -19.46 -4.27
N ALA A 5 1.90 -19.92 -4.44
CA ALA A 5 1.55 -20.88 -5.48
C ALA A 5 1.72 -20.25 -6.88
N VAL A 6 1.20 -19.04 -7.08
CA VAL A 6 1.32 -18.30 -8.35
C VAL A 6 2.79 -18.01 -8.70
N LEU A 7 3.61 -17.64 -7.70
CA LEU A 7 5.03 -17.40 -7.93
C LEU A 7 5.77 -18.68 -8.35
N ARG A 8 5.50 -19.81 -7.70
CA ARG A 8 6.10 -21.10 -8.08
C ARG A 8 5.74 -21.51 -9.50
N GLU A 9 4.47 -21.34 -9.88
CA GLU A 9 4.02 -21.59 -11.24
C GLU A 9 4.72 -20.66 -12.24
N HIS A 10 4.93 -19.39 -11.88
CA HIS A 10 5.66 -18.47 -12.73
C HIS A 10 7.12 -18.86 -12.92
N LEU A 11 7.82 -19.25 -11.85
CA LEU A 11 9.20 -19.71 -11.92
C LEU A 11 9.33 -20.97 -12.80
N ALA A 12 8.38 -21.91 -12.68
CA ALA A 12 8.35 -23.08 -13.55
C ALA A 12 8.16 -22.72 -15.04
N ARG A 13 7.37 -21.67 -15.34
CA ARG A 13 7.24 -21.16 -16.71
C ARG A 13 8.54 -20.53 -17.23
N LEU A 14 9.28 -19.79 -16.38
CA LEU A 14 10.59 -19.25 -16.77
C LEU A 14 11.57 -20.38 -17.09
N ASP A 15 11.61 -21.43 -16.27
CA ASP A 15 12.46 -22.60 -16.54
C ASP A 15 12.09 -23.29 -17.86
N GLN A 16 10.81 -23.31 -18.21
CA GLN A 16 10.37 -23.85 -19.49
C GLN A 16 10.80 -22.94 -20.65
N GLN A 17 10.62 -21.62 -20.54
CA GLN A 17 11.04 -20.65 -21.55
C GLN A 17 12.55 -20.71 -21.79
N LYS A 18 13.36 -20.86 -20.73
CA LYS A 18 14.81 -21.10 -20.81
C LYS A 18 15.14 -22.34 -21.64
N ARG A 19 14.41 -23.44 -21.42
CA ARG A 19 14.60 -24.68 -22.19
C ARG A 19 14.17 -24.53 -23.66
N ASP A 20 13.07 -23.83 -23.91
CA ASP A 20 12.49 -23.67 -25.25
C ASP A 20 13.35 -22.77 -26.14
N PHE A 21 13.92 -21.69 -25.58
CA PHE A 21 14.78 -20.75 -26.31
C PHE A 21 16.25 -21.18 -26.35
N GLY A 22 16.69 -22.06 -25.45
CA GLY A 22 18.06 -22.57 -25.40
C GLY A 22 19.10 -21.44 -25.40
N ASP A 23 20.06 -21.50 -26.33
CA ASP A 23 21.12 -20.49 -26.48
C ASP A 23 20.60 -19.08 -26.86
N GLY A 24 19.34 -18.98 -27.31
CA GLY A 24 18.68 -17.71 -27.63
C GLY A 24 18.05 -17.02 -26.41
N TYR A 25 18.06 -17.63 -25.23
CA TYR A 25 17.48 -17.07 -24.02
C TYR A 25 18.43 -16.06 -23.35
N HIS A 26 17.93 -14.87 -23.04
CA HIS A 26 18.67 -13.84 -22.31
C HIS A 26 18.47 -14.01 -20.79
N ASP A 27 19.44 -14.64 -20.12
CA ASP A 27 19.37 -14.89 -18.67
C ASP A 27 19.97 -13.75 -17.83
N ASP A 28 19.26 -12.63 -17.76
CA ASP A 28 19.60 -11.48 -16.90
C ASP A 28 19.14 -11.68 -15.44
N GLY A 29 18.69 -12.89 -15.06
CA GLY A 29 18.17 -13.18 -13.71
C GLY A 29 16.85 -12.48 -13.37
N LEU A 30 16.12 -12.01 -14.38
CA LEU A 30 14.84 -11.32 -14.20
C LEU A 30 13.72 -12.30 -13.84
N VAL A 31 12.96 -11.97 -12.80
CA VAL A 31 11.76 -12.73 -12.42
C VAL A 31 10.59 -12.41 -13.36
N PHE A 32 10.53 -11.19 -13.89
CA PHE A 32 9.50 -10.77 -14.85
C PHE A 32 10.17 -10.35 -16.16
N SER A 33 10.23 -11.30 -17.09
CA SER A 33 10.83 -11.12 -18.43
C SER A 33 9.84 -11.46 -19.54
N GLY A 34 10.18 -11.04 -20.76
CA GLY A 34 9.60 -11.59 -21.98
C GLY A 34 9.92 -13.07 -22.13
N GLU A 35 9.30 -13.71 -23.14
CA GLU A 35 9.49 -15.15 -23.39
C GLU A 35 10.93 -15.50 -23.77
N ASP A 36 11.67 -14.53 -24.32
CA ASP A 36 13.08 -14.61 -24.68
C ASP A 36 14.03 -14.21 -23.54
N GLY A 37 13.52 -13.94 -22.34
CA GLY A 37 14.30 -13.53 -21.17
C GLY A 37 14.60 -12.03 -21.08
N ARG A 38 14.23 -11.23 -22.09
CA ARG A 38 14.52 -9.78 -22.10
C ARG A 38 13.61 -8.99 -21.15
N PRO A 39 14.02 -7.78 -20.72
CA PRO A 39 13.18 -6.90 -19.93
C PRO A 39 11.88 -6.54 -20.65
N ILE A 40 10.77 -6.55 -19.92
CA ILE A 40 9.49 -6.06 -20.42
C ILE A 40 9.48 -4.54 -20.36
N TYR A 41 9.14 -3.88 -21.48
CA TYR A 41 8.96 -2.43 -21.50
C TYR A 41 7.81 -1.99 -20.57
N PRO A 42 7.97 -0.90 -19.79
CA PRO A 42 6.94 -0.43 -18.86
C PRO A 42 5.57 -0.17 -19.53
N ASP A 43 5.58 0.31 -20.77
CA ASP A 43 4.36 0.60 -21.53
C ASP A 43 3.58 -0.67 -21.83
N THR A 44 4.26 -1.76 -22.16
CA THR A 44 3.64 -3.08 -22.38
C THR A 44 2.90 -3.58 -21.15
N ILE A 45 3.45 -3.35 -19.95
CA ILE A 45 2.80 -3.70 -18.68
C ILE A 45 1.56 -2.82 -18.46
N SER A 46 1.68 -1.52 -18.71
CA SER A 46 0.61 -0.55 -18.54
C SER A 46 -0.57 -0.82 -19.48
N GLU A 47 -0.30 -1.09 -20.76
CA GLU A 47 -1.32 -1.47 -21.73
C GLU A 47 -2.00 -2.79 -21.38
N ARG A 48 -1.20 -3.79 -20.97
CA ARG A 48 -1.76 -5.08 -20.53
C ARG A 48 -2.67 -4.90 -19.32
N PHE A 49 -2.30 -4.04 -18.39
CA PHE A 49 -3.12 -3.72 -17.23
C PHE A 49 -4.43 -3.05 -17.64
N ASN A 50 -4.38 -2.03 -18.51
CA ASN A 50 -5.59 -1.36 -18.99
C ASN A 50 -6.56 -2.35 -19.66
N ARG A 51 -6.05 -3.27 -20.50
CA ARG A 51 -6.87 -4.34 -21.09
C ARG A 51 -7.52 -5.27 -20.05
N LEU A 52 -6.87 -5.50 -18.92
CA LEU A 52 -7.44 -6.31 -17.83
C LEU A 52 -8.51 -5.54 -17.05
N VAL A 53 -8.28 -4.25 -16.81
CA VAL A 53 -9.27 -3.33 -16.21
C VAL A 53 -10.53 -3.27 -17.05
N ASP A 54 -10.38 -3.09 -18.37
CA ASP A 54 -11.50 -3.07 -19.31
C ASP A 54 -12.28 -4.40 -19.29
N LYS A 55 -11.56 -5.52 -19.31
CA LYS A 55 -12.17 -6.86 -19.22
C LYS A 55 -12.89 -7.13 -17.90
N ALA A 56 -12.43 -6.51 -16.81
CA ALA A 56 -13.08 -6.60 -15.51
C ALA A 56 -14.30 -5.67 -15.38
N GLY A 57 -14.58 -4.82 -16.39
CA GLY A 57 -15.67 -3.85 -16.36
C GLY A 57 -15.45 -2.74 -15.32
N LEU A 58 -14.20 -2.50 -14.94
CA LEU A 58 -13.85 -1.48 -13.96
C LEU A 58 -13.66 -0.12 -14.64
N PRO A 59 -13.92 1.00 -13.93
CA PRO A 59 -13.51 2.32 -14.40
C PRO A 59 -12.02 2.34 -14.71
N LEU A 60 -11.61 3.17 -15.68
CA LEU A 60 -10.21 3.30 -16.08
C LEU A 60 -9.35 3.66 -14.86
N ILE A 61 -8.59 2.67 -14.37
CA ILE A 61 -7.62 2.83 -13.30
C ILE A 61 -6.23 2.56 -13.88
N THR A 62 -5.24 3.34 -13.45
CA THR A 62 -3.84 3.13 -13.82
C THR A 62 -3.13 2.26 -12.78
N LEU A 63 -1.96 1.71 -13.12
CA LEU A 63 -1.12 0.99 -12.15
C LEU A 63 -0.73 1.89 -10.95
N HIS A 64 -0.53 3.18 -11.20
CA HIS A 64 -0.28 4.16 -10.13
C HIS A 64 -1.54 4.37 -9.27
N GLY A 65 -2.72 4.45 -9.89
CA GLY A 65 -4.00 4.50 -9.19
C GLY A 65 -4.22 3.29 -8.27
N LEU A 66 -3.88 2.08 -8.73
CA LEU A 66 -3.95 0.87 -7.89
C LEU A 66 -3.02 0.96 -6.66
N ARG A 67 -1.81 1.48 -6.86
CA ARG A 67 -0.85 1.74 -5.76
C ARG A 67 -1.41 2.76 -4.76
N HIS A 68 -2.10 3.79 -5.25
CA HIS A 68 -2.81 4.74 -4.37
C HIS A 68 -3.93 4.07 -3.60
N SER A 69 -4.78 3.28 -4.27
CA SER A 69 -5.88 2.56 -3.61
C SER A 69 -5.36 1.64 -2.50
N TYR A 70 -4.24 0.94 -2.72
CA TYR A 70 -3.61 0.14 -1.67
C TYR A 70 -3.22 0.98 -0.44
N ALA A 71 -2.61 2.15 -0.66
CA ALA A 71 -2.21 3.04 0.43
C ALA A 71 -3.44 3.52 1.22
N THR A 72 -4.48 3.98 0.54
CA THR A 72 -5.74 4.42 1.17
C THR A 72 -6.38 3.30 1.98
N ILE A 73 -6.50 2.09 1.42
CA ILE A 73 -7.09 0.94 2.12
C ILE A 73 -6.26 0.57 3.36
N ALA A 74 -4.93 0.57 3.24
CA ALA A 74 -4.05 0.25 4.36
C ALA A 74 -4.16 1.28 5.49
N LEU A 75 -4.16 2.57 5.16
CA LEU A 75 -4.31 3.65 6.14
C LEU A 75 -5.68 3.62 6.83
N ARG A 76 -6.77 3.45 6.06
CA ARG A 76 -8.13 3.30 6.61
C ARG A 76 -8.31 2.06 7.47
N SER A 77 -7.46 1.05 7.28
CA SER A 77 -7.43 -0.15 8.13
C SER A 77 -6.58 0.02 9.40
N GLY A 78 -6.11 1.24 9.70
CA GLY A 78 -5.29 1.54 10.87
C GLY A 78 -3.81 1.15 10.75
N VAL A 79 -3.33 0.81 9.55
CA VAL A 79 -1.90 0.51 9.36
C VAL A 79 -1.09 1.80 9.46
N HIS A 80 -0.13 1.82 10.39
CA HIS A 80 0.70 2.99 10.62
C HIS A 80 1.38 3.49 9.32
N PRO A 81 1.35 4.80 9.01
CA PRO A 81 1.87 5.36 7.75
C PRO A 81 3.32 4.97 7.42
N LYS A 82 4.17 4.84 8.43
CA LYS A 82 5.56 4.37 8.28
C LYS A 82 5.65 2.94 7.71
N ILE A 83 4.72 2.05 8.09
CA ILE A 83 4.67 0.68 7.58
C ILE A 83 4.18 0.69 6.12
N VAL A 84 3.16 1.49 5.81
CA VAL A 84 2.66 1.66 4.43
C VAL A 84 3.76 2.22 3.52
N SER A 85 4.46 3.27 3.97
CA SER A 85 5.62 3.86 3.28
C SER A 85 6.71 2.84 2.99
N SER A 86 7.10 2.05 4.00
CA SER A 86 8.11 1.00 3.86
C SER A 86 7.70 -0.07 2.85
N ARG A 87 6.42 -0.46 2.81
CA ARG A 87 5.91 -1.46 1.86
C ARG A 87 5.82 -0.95 0.43
N LEU A 88 5.55 0.35 0.26
CA LEU A 88 5.46 0.97 -1.06
C LEU A 88 6.85 1.23 -1.66
N GLY A 89 7.86 1.54 -0.84
CA GLY A 89 9.19 1.90 -1.31
C GLY A 89 9.20 3.26 -2.01
N HIS A 90 10.06 4.18 -1.56
CA HIS A 90 10.20 5.57 -2.06
C HIS A 90 8.98 6.49 -1.93
N ALA A 91 7.82 6.04 -1.44
CA ALA A 91 6.74 6.94 -1.04
C ALA A 91 7.12 7.58 0.30
N THR A 92 7.61 8.83 0.29
CA THR A 92 7.93 9.56 1.52
C THR A 92 6.72 9.56 2.45
N VAL A 93 6.91 9.32 3.75
CA VAL A 93 5.83 9.39 4.75
C VAL A 93 5.08 10.72 4.65
N ALA A 94 5.80 11.81 4.34
CA ALA A 94 5.22 13.11 4.02
C ALA A 94 4.25 13.04 2.83
N PHE A 95 4.62 12.47 1.68
CA PHE A 95 3.70 12.32 0.54
C PHE A 95 2.45 11.50 0.88
N ILE A 96 2.61 10.45 1.70
CA ILE A 96 1.49 9.63 2.17
C ILE A 96 0.60 10.44 3.11
N LEU A 97 1.13 11.12 4.12
CA LEU A 97 0.30 11.96 4.98
C LEU A 97 -0.33 13.10 4.17
N ASP A 98 0.43 13.82 3.37
CA ASP A 98 -0.06 14.98 2.61
C ASP A 98 -1.15 14.61 1.59
N THR A 99 -1.06 13.41 0.99
CA THR A 99 -2.08 12.90 0.04
C THR A 99 -3.28 12.26 0.72
N TYR A 100 -3.14 11.68 1.93
CA TYR A 100 -4.19 10.85 2.55
C TYR A 100 -4.73 11.38 3.88
N SER A 101 -4.22 12.49 4.41
CA SER A 101 -4.75 13.08 5.66
C SER A 101 -6.16 13.63 5.50
N GLU A 102 -6.57 14.04 4.29
CA GLU A 102 -7.94 14.54 4.03
C GLU A 102 -9.01 13.43 4.00
N ASP A 103 -8.62 12.19 3.65
CA ASP A 103 -9.53 11.05 3.44
C ASP A 103 -9.60 10.05 4.62
N VAL A 104 -8.89 10.34 5.72
CA VAL A 104 -8.88 9.50 6.92
C VAL A 104 -9.50 10.27 8.10
N PRO A 105 -10.83 10.40 8.15
CA PRO A 105 -11.54 11.18 9.17
C PRO A 105 -11.45 10.62 10.61
N ASP A 106 -10.78 9.49 10.81
CA ASP A 106 -10.73 8.77 12.11
C ASP A 106 -9.34 8.73 12.76
N LEU A 107 -8.30 9.33 12.15
CA LEU A 107 -6.98 9.37 12.79
C LEU A 107 -6.88 10.41 13.92
N ASP A 108 -7.75 11.43 13.92
CA ASP A 108 -7.70 12.53 14.90
C ASP A 108 -8.61 12.34 16.12
N ARG A 109 -9.58 11.40 16.05
CA ARG A 109 -10.56 11.23 17.14
C ARG A 109 -9.99 10.46 18.33
N ASP A 110 -9.12 9.49 18.08
CA ASP A 110 -8.52 8.61 19.09
C ASP A 110 -7.34 9.25 19.88
N PRO A 111 -6.45 10.06 19.26
CA PRO A 111 -5.35 10.70 19.99
C PRO A 111 -5.82 11.84 20.90
N ALA A 112 -6.85 12.59 20.51
CA ALA A 112 -7.34 13.73 21.29
C ALA A 112 -7.93 13.29 22.64
N GLU A 113 -8.65 12.16 22.67
CA GLU A 113 -9.16 11.56 23.91
C GLU A 113 -8.03 10.96 24.76
N SER A 114 -7.07 10.26 24.14
CA SER A 114 -5.90 9.72 24.86
C SER A 114 -5.03 10.81 25.50
N ILE A 115 -4.85 11.95 24.83
CA ILE A 115 -4.08 13.08 25.35
C ILE A 115 -4.86 13.81 26.44
N SER A 116 -6.18 13.96 26.31
CA SER A 116 -7.02 14.58 27.35
C SER A 116 -6.98 13.78 28.67
N GLY A 117 -7.01 12.45 28.60
CA GLY A 117 -6.85 11.57 29.77
C GLY A 117 -5.48 11.63 30.45
N LEU A 118 -4.45 12.14 29.77
CA LEU A 118 -3.10 12.33 30.30
C LEU A 118 -2.92 13.69 31.02
N PHE A 119 -3.75 14.69 30.72
CA PHE A 119 -3.62 16.05 31.26
C PHE A 119 -4.74 16.46 32.23
N VAL A 120 -5.88 15.77 32.26
CA VAL A 120 -6.96 16.05 33.22
C VAL A 120 -6.72 15.29 34.52
N SER A 121 -5.99 15.90 35.45
CA SER A 121 -6.28 15.67 36.87
C SER A 121 -7.63 16.32 37.19
N PRO A 122 -8.57 15.65 37.88
CA PRO A 122 -9.78 16.31 38.34
C PRO A 122 -9.38 17.49 39.22
N PRO A 123 -10.02 18.67 39.08
CA PRO A 123 -9.79 19.75 40.03
C PRO A 123 -10.08 19.23 41.45
N PRO A 124 -9.28 19.59 42.46
CA PRO A 124 -9.56 19.19 43.83
C PRO A 124 -10.98 19.65 44.19
N ASP A 125 -11.77 18.72 44.73
CA ASP A 125 -13.13 18.96 45.21
C ASP A 125 -13.20 20.31 45.95
N ASP A 126 -14.03 21.19 45.41
CA ASP A 126 -14.47 22.42 46.07
C ASP A 126 -15.26 21.99 47.31
N GLN A 127 -14.55 21.79 48.42
CA GLN A 127 -15.18 21.74 49.73
C GLN A 127 -15.80 23.10 49.96
N THR A 128 -17.11 23.16 49.72
CA THR A 128 -18.06 24.12 50.25
C THR A 128 -17.64 24.53 51.66
N VAL A 129 -17.06 25.73 51.80
CA VAL A 129 -17.01 26.44 53.07
C VAL A 129 -18.21 27.39 53.06
N PRO A 130 -19.25 27.15 53.86
CA PRO A 130 -20.43 28.00 53.89
C PRO A 130 -20.05 29.39 54.43
N GLY A 131 -20.71 30.42 53.91
CA GLY A 131 -20.40 31.82 54.16
C GLY A 131 -20.38 32.22 55.65
N SER A 132 -19.34 33.00 55.97
CA SER A 132 -19.29 34.29 56.71
C SER A 132 -20.19 34.53 57.95
N PRO A 133 -19.92 35.64 58.65
CA PRO A 133 -18.88 35.94 59.64
C PRO A 133 -19.28 35.56 61.09
#